data_AF-A0A8H4V823-F1
#
_entry.id   AF-A0A8H4V823-F1
#
_cell.length_a   1.000
_cell.length_b   1.000
_cell.length_c   1.000
_cell.angle_alpha   90.00
_cell.angle_beta   90.00
_cell.angle_gamma   90.00
#
_symmetry.space_group_name_H-M   'P 1'
#
loop_
_entity.id
_entity.type
_entity.pdbx_description
1 polymer ?
#
loop_
_entity_poly.entity_id
_entity_poly.type
_entity_poly.pdbx_seq_one_letter_code
_entity_poly.pdbx_strand_id
1 'polypeptide(L)'
;MEANTRSSIPITVRQLEAIVRITESLAKLTLSPVATEEHVDEAIRLFLCSTMDAVNQGSNQGSRELNEEVNRLEVELKRRLPIGWSTNLATLRREMVEGKGYSEQALNRALMILQRRDIIMFRNSGAQVYRNGA
;
A
#
# COMPACT_ATOMS: atom_id res chain seq x y z
N MET A 1 6.45 -11.68 -17.61
CA MET A 1 7.20 -10.44 -17.91
C MET A 1 6.21 -9.37 -18.37
N GLU A 2 5.27 -8.94 -17.51
CA GLU A 2 4.21 -7.98 -17.90
C GLU A 2 3.84 -7.04 -16.74
N ALA A 3 4.86 -6.50 -16.04
CA ALA A 3 4.68 -5.47 -15.01
C ALA A 3 5.35 -4.14 -15.42
N ASN A 4 5.59 -3.93 -16.72
CA ASN A 4 6.18 -2.69 -17.25
C ASN A 4 5.34 -2.11 -18.40
N THR A 5 4.03 -2.35 -18.41
CA THR A 5 3.11 -1.39 -19.04
C THR A 5 3.21 -0.13 -18.21
N ARG A 6 4.23 0.67 -18.52
CA ARG A 6 4.46 2.02 -18.03
C ARG A 6 3.09 2.64 -17.84
N SER A 7 2.72 2.97 -16.60
CA SER A 7 1.72 3.99 -16.38
C SER A 7 2.32 5.24 -17.01
N SER A 8 2.10 5.40 -18.31
CA SER A 8 2.69 6.46 -19.12
C SER A 8 1.90 7.71 -18.77
N ILE A 9 2.16 8.24 -17.59
CA ILE A 9 1.69 9.56 -17.21
C ILE A 9 2.34 10.49 -18.24
N PRO A 10 1.55 11.06 -19.18
CA PRO A 10 2.10 11.85 -20.24
C PRO A 10 2.75 13.09 -19.64
N ILE A 11 3.93 13.48 -20.17
CA ILE A 11 4.58 14.71 -19.73
C ILE A 11 3.69 15.90 -20.13
N THR A 12 3.43 16.77 -19.16
CA THR A 12 2.59 17.97 -19.32
C THR A 12 3.44 19.23 -19.31
N VAL A 13 2.91 20.32 -19.86
CA VAL A 13 3.56 21.64 -19.85
C VAL A 13 3.88 22.12 -18.42
N ARG A 14 3.05 21.75 -17.43
CA ARG A 14 3.30 22.06 -16.01
C ARG A 14 4.55 21.36 -15.48
N GLN A 15 4.84 20.15 -15.95
CA GLN A 15 6.06 19.44 -15.57
C GLN A 15 7.31 20.10 -16.18
N LEU A 16 7.21 20.66 -17.38
CA LEU A 16 8.29 21.48 -17.96
C LEU A 16 8.52 22.75 -17.13
N GLU A 17 7.45 23.46 -16.74
CA GLU A 17 7.55 24.64 -15.85
C GLU A 17 8.14 24.28 -14.47
N ALA A 18 7.84 23.08 -13.95
CA ALA A 18 8.44 22.60 -12.70
C ALA A 18 9.95 22.39 -12.83
N ILE A 19 10.42 21.79 -13.94
CA ILE A 19 11.85 21.61 -14.20
C ILE A 19 12.56 22.97 -14.31
N VAL A 20 11.96 23.95 -14.98
CA VAL A 20 12.50 25.33 -15.04
C VAL A 20 12.64 25.93 -13.64
N ARG A 21 11.61 25.81 -12.78
CA ARG A 21 11.66 26.31 -11.40
C ARG A 21 12.73 25.63 -10.54
N ILE A 22 12.94 24.32 -10.70
CA ILE A 22 14.01 23.59 -10.00
C ILE A 22 15.38 24.10 -10.48
N THR A 23 15.55 24.23 -11.80
CA THR A 23 16.80 24.75 -12.41
C THR A 23 17.14 26.14 -11.87
N GLU A 24 16.16 27.05 -11.84
CA GLU A 24 16.35 28.40 -11.28
C GLU A 24 16.67 28.37 -9.77
N SER A 25 16.04 27.46 -9.03
CA SER A 25 16.32 27.28 -7.60
C SER A 25 17.75 26.81 -7.35
N LEU A 26 18.25 25.88 -8.17
CA LEU A 26 19.64 25.42 -8.12
C LEU A 26 20.63 26.54 -8.45
N ALA A 27 20.35 27.34 -9.48
CA ALA A 27 21.17 28.51 -9.80
C ALA A 27 21.17 29.56 -8.67
N LYS A 28 20.03 29.77 -8.01
CA LYS A 28 19.94 30.67 -6.84
C LYS A 28 20.77 30.17 -5.66
N LEU A 29 20.81 28.86 -5.41
CA LEU A 29 21.63 28.26 -4.35
C LEU A 29 23.12 28.45 -4.58
N THR A 30 23.56 28.46 -5.83
CA THR A 30 24.95 28.74 -6.21
C THR A 30 25.25 30.22 -6.40
N LEU A 31 24.28 31.10 -6.07
CA LEU A 31 24.34 32.56 -6.29
C LEU A 31 24.64 32.94 -7.75
N SER A 32 24.30 32.07 -8.70
CA SER A 32 24.48 32.33 -10.11
C SER A 32 23.30 33.12 -10.67
N PRO A 33 23.53 34.26 -11.34
CA PRO A 33 22.45 35.02 -11.98
C PRO A 33 21.92 34.33 -13.25
N VAL A 34 22.66 33.34 -13.79
CA VAL A 34 22.32 32.62 -15.01
C VAL A 34 22.30 31.11 -14.73
N ALA A 35 21.24 30.43 -15.14
CA ALA A 35 21.17 28.98 -15.10
C ALA A 35 22.04 28.37 -16.21
N THR A 36 22.97 27.48 -15.84
CA THR A 36 23.81 26.70 -16.74
C THR A 36 23.18 25.32 -17.00
N GLU A 37 23.73 24.61 -18.00
CA GLU A 37 23.31 23.24 -18.34
C GLU A 37 23.46 22.28 -17.15
N GLU A 38 24.48 22.47 -16.31
CA GLU A 38 24.70 21.65 -15.10
C GLU A 38 23.50 21.69 -14.13
N HIS A 39 22.87 22.87 -13.95
CA HIS A 39 21.67 22.97 -13.13
C HIS A 39 20.47 22.27 -13.75
N VAL A 40 20.39 22.25 -15.09
CA VAL A 40 19.31 21.58 -15.83
C VAL A 40 19.46 20.07 -15.71
N ASP A 41 20.67 19.55 -15.89
CA ASP A 41 20.97 18.11 -15.74
C ASP A 41 20.59 17.61 -14.35
N GLU A 42 20.93 18.37 -13.32
CA GLU A 42 20.57 18.04 -11.94
C GLU A 42 19.05 18.15 -11.70
N ALA A 43 18.38 19.16 -12.26
CA ALA A 43 16.93 19.28 -12.18
C ALA A 43 16.20 18.10 -12.85
N ILE A 44 16.67 17.66 -14.03
CA ILE A 44 16.14 16.48 -14.74
C ILE A 44 16.36 15.22 -13.92
N ARG A 45 17.55 15.05 -13.33
CA ARG A 45 17.87 13.90 -12.46
C ARG A 45 16.94 13.82 -11.26
N LEU A 46 16.73 14.94 -10.55
CA LEU A 46 15.79 15.03 -9.42
C LEU A 46 14.35 14.76 -9.86
N PHE A 47 13.94 15.32 -11.00
CA PHE A 47 12.59 15.13 -11.54
C PHE A 47 12.30 13.68 -11.91
N LEU A 48 13.23 12.99 -12.57
CA LEU A 48 13.09 11.59 -12.95
C LEU A 48 13.00 10.67 -11.72
N CYS A 49 13.82 10.92 -10.69
CA CYS A 49 13.73 10.18 -9.42
C CYS A 49 12.34 10.35 -8.78
N SER A 50 11.87 11.58 -8.63
CA SER A 50 10.56 11.86 -8.02
C SER A 50 9.38 11.28 -8.83
N THR A 51 9.49 11.26 -10.16
CA THR A 51 8.47 10.66 -11.04
C THR A 51 8.42 9.15 -10.88
N MET A 52 9.59 8.49 -10.82
CA MET A 52 9.66 7.05 -10.61
C MET A 52 9.14 6.64 -9.23
N ASP A 53 9.45 7.43 -8.21
CA ASP A 53 8.92 7.22 -6.86
C ASP A 53 7.40 7.40 -6.79
N ALA A 54 6.85 8.45 -7.43
CA ALA A 54 5.41 8.68 -7.48
C ALA A 54 4.67 7.56 -8.23
N VAL A 55 5.24 7.03 -9.32
CA VAL A 55 4.69 5.88 -10.04
C VAL A 55 4.68 4.62 -9.16
N ASN A 56 5.74 4.39 -8.40
CA ASN A 56 5.82 3.26 -7.46
C ASN A 56 4.87 3.39 -6.26
N GLN A 57 4.56 4.62 -5.84
CA GLN A 57 3.66 4.91 -4.71
C GLN A 57 2.19 4.85 -5.12
N GLY A 58 1.82 5.34 -6.31
CA GLY A 58 0.43 5.50 -6.75
C GLY A 58 -0.39 4.21 -6.87
N SER A 59 0.24 3.05 -7.11
CA SER A 59 -0.44 1.76 -7.15
C SER A 59 -0.37 0.97 -5.84
N ASN A 60 0.57 1.31 -4.94
CA ASN A 60 0.94 0.45 -3.82
C ASN A 60 0.69 1.07 -2.45
N GLN A 61 0.39 2.35 -2.31
CA GLN A 61 0.21 2.96 -0.98
C GLN A 61 -1.02 2.39 -0.26
N GLY A 62 -2.18 2.37 -0.92
CA GLY A 62 -3.37 1.71 -0.39
C GLY A 62 -3.16 0.19 -0.20
N SER A 63 -2.36 -0.46 -1.05
CA SER A 63 -2.03 -1.88 -0.84
C SER A 63 -1.08 -2.11 0.34
N ARG A 64 -0.16 -1.19 0.64
CA ARG A 64 0.80 -1.32 1.74
C ARG A 64 0.11 -1.13 3.08
N GLU A 65 -0.67 -0.07 3.23
CA GLU A 65 -1.46 0.20 4.43
C GLU A 65 -2.45 -0.95 4.69
N LEU A 66 -3.14 -1.42 3.65
CA LEU A 66 -4.02 -2.58 3.73
C LEU A 66 -3.24 -3.86 4.11
N ASN A 67 -2.06 -4.09 3.54
CA ASN A 67 -1.24 -5.27 3.87
C ASN A 67 -0.74 -5.23 5.33
N GLU A 68 -0.37 -4.06 5.84
CA GLU A 68 0.01 -3.89 7.24
C GLU A 68 -1.18 -4.14 8.17
N GLU A 69 -2.34 -3.61 7.83
CA GLU A 69 -3.59 -3.84 8.56
C GLU A 69 -3.98 -5.32 8.58
N VAL A 70 -3.87 -6.00 7.43
CA VAL A 70 -4.08 -7.45 7.28
C VAL A 70 -3.11 -8.24 8.16
N ASN A 71 -1.83 -7.88 8.20
CA ASN A 71 -0.84 -8.56 9.04
C ASN A 71 -1.16 -8.40 10.53
N ARG A 72 -1.61 -7.22 10.97
CA ARG A 72 -2.08 -7.01 12.36
C ARG A 72 -3.30 -7.87 12.67
N LEU A 73 -4.27 -7.90 11.75
CA LEU A 73 -5.46 -8.75 11.87
C LEU A 73 -5.12 -10.24 11.91
N GLU A 74 -4.15 -10.71 11.14
CA GLU A 74 -3.71 -12.12 11.20
C GLU A 74 -3.24 -12.51 12.61
N VAL A 75 -2.43 -11.66 13.25
CA VAL A 75 -1.92 -11.92 14.61
C VAL A 75 -3.08 -11.91 15.61
N GLU A 76 -3.97 -10.93 15.49
CA GLU A 76 -5.10 -10.77 16.40
C GLU A 76 -6.11 -11.93 16.27
N LEU A 77 -6.42 -12.37 15.04
CA LEU A 77 -7.29 -13.50 14.79
C LEU A 77 -6.72 -14.81 15.34
N LYS A 78 -5.39 -15.02 15.23
CA LYS A 78 -4.70 -16.18 15.82
C LYS A 78 -4.73 -16.16 17.35
N ARG A 79 -4.63 -14.98 17.98
CA ARG A 79 -4.77 -14.82 19.44
C ARG A 79 -6.20 -15.04 19.89
N ARG A 80 -7.17 -14.50 19.14
CA ARG A 80 -8.60 -14.56 19.46
C ARG A 80 -9.20 -15.96 19.28
N LEU A 81 -8.65 -16.74 18.37
CA LEU A 81 -9.09 -18.11 18.06
C LEU A 81 -7.99 -19.12 18.41
N PRO A 82 -8.00 -19.66 19.65
CA PRO A 82 -7.17 -20.79 20.01
C PRO A 82 -7.42 -21.99 19.09
N ILE A 83 -6.44 -22.89 19.00
CA ILE A 83 -6.55 -24.11 18.18
C ILE A 83 -7.77 -24.93 18.63
N GLY A 84 -8.59 -25.37 17.68
CA GLY A 84 -9.81 -26.14 17.94
C GLY A 84 -11.03 -25.29 18.35
N TRP A 85 -10.90 -23.97 18.47
CA TRP A 85 -12.01 -23.08 18.79
C TRP A 85 -12.72 -22.58 17.53
N SER A 86 -14.02 -22.29 17.67
CA SER A 86 -14.84 -21.71 16.60
C SER A 86 -15.64 -20.52 17.09
N THR A 87 -15.88 -19.56 16.21
CA THR A 87 -16.76 -18.41 16.48
C THR A 87 -17.58 -18.05 15.23
N ASN A 88 -18.65 -17.29 15.43
CA ASN A 88 -19.45 -16.78 14.31
C ASN A 88 -18.70 -15.62 13.62
N LEU A 89 -18.73 -15.59 12.28
CA LEU A 89 -18.13 -14.52 11.48
C LEU A 89 -18.73 -13.16 11.82
N ALA A 90 -20.04 -13.09 12.09
CA ALA A 90 -20.71 -11.85 12.49
C ALA A 90 -20.15 -11.28 13.80
N THR A 91 -19.78 -12.16 14.74
CA THR A 91 -19.14 -11.76 16.00
C THR A 91 -17.73 -11.24 15.76
N LEU A 92 -16.94 -11.89 14.89
CA LEU A 92 -15.61 -11.42 14.51
C LEU A 92 -15.66 -10.07 13.80
N ARG A 93 -16.63 -9.88 12.90
CA ARG A 93 -16.82 -8.60 12.22
C ARG A 93 -17.12 -7.48 13.21
N ARG A 94 -18.05 -7.72 14.14
CA ARG A 94 -18.37 -6.75 15.19
C ARG A 94 -17.15 -6.42 16.06
N GLU A 95 -16.40 -7.43 16.48
CA GLU A 95 -15.24 -7.22 17.36
C GLU A 95 -14.08 -6.49 16.65
N MET A 96 -13.75 -6.91 15.43
CA MET A 96 -12.58 -6.41 14.70
C MET A 96 -12.88 -5.10 13.96
N VAL A 97 -14.00 -5.01 13.26
CA VAL A 97 -14.37 -3.81 12.48
C VAL A 97 -14.97 -2.75 13.39
N GLU A 98 -16.06 -3.07 14.10
CA GLU A 98 -16.78 -2.08 14.90
C GLU A 98 -16.08 -1.79 16.24
N GLY A 99 -15.46 -2.80 16.88
CA GLY A 99 -14.82 -2.64 18.18
C GLY A 99 -13.38 -2.11 18.13
N LYS A 100 -12.58 -2.59 17.18
CA LYS A 100 -11.15 -2.25 17.07
C LYS A 100 -10.83 -1.31 15.91
N GLY A 101 -11.80 -0.97 15.08
CA GLY A 101 -11.66 0.01 14.00
C GLY A 101 -10.92 -0.50 12.77
N TYR A 102 -10.78 -1.82 12.58
CA TYR A 102 -10.17 -2.37 11.37
C TYR A 102 -11.10 -2.24 10.15
N SER A 103 -10.54 -2.10 8.96
CA SER A 103 -11.33 -2.09 7.72
C SER A 103 -11.93 -3.47 7.41
N GLU A 104 -13.17 -3.49 6.90
CA GLU A 104 -13.84 -4.74 6.49
C GLU A 104 -13.06 -5.45 5.37
N GLN A 105 -12.44 -4.67 4.48
CA GLN A 105 -11.59 -5.18 3.42
C GLN A 105 -10.36 -5.91 3.97
N ALA A 106 -9.69 -5.37 5.01
CA ALA A 106 -8.56 -6.02 5.64
C ALA A 106 -8.98 -7.31 6.36
N LEU A 107 -10.14 -7.31 7.04
CA LEU A 107 -10.66 -8.50 7.70
C LEU A 107 -10.92 -9.64 6.71
N ASN A 108 -11.62 -9.35 5.60
CA ASN A 108 -11.91 -10.34 4.58
C ASN A 108 -10.64 -10.91 3.94
N ARG A 109 -9.66 -10.04 3.65
CA ARG A 109 -8.36 -10.45 3.10
C ARG A 109 -7.56 -11.30 4.09
N ALA A 110 -7.53 -10.93 5.36
CA ALA A 110 -6.87 -11.71 6.40
C ALA A 110 -7.50 -13.11 6.54
N LEU A 111 -8.83 -13.21 6.59
CA LEU A 111 -9.53 -14.48 6.65
C LEU A 111 -9.23 -15.36 5.42
N MET A 112 -9.23 -14.79 4.22
CA MET A 112 -8.89 -15.51 2.99
C MET A 112 -7.45 -16.05 3.01
N ILE A 113 -6.49 -15.27 3.51
CA ILE A 113 -5.09 -15.70 3.64
C ILE A 113 -4.96 -16.82 4.67
N LEU A 114 -5.59 -16.68 5.83
CA LEU A 114 -5.56 -17.71 6.88
C LEU A 114 -6.24 -19.01 6.44
N GLN A 115 -7.30 -18.92 5.63
CA GLN A 115 -7.96 -20.08 5.04
C GLN A 115 -7.06 -20.76 4.01
N ARG A 116 -6.42 -19.99 3.12
CA ARG A 116 -5.50 -20.54 2.10
C ARG A 116 -4.27 -21.21 2.73
N ARG A 117 -3.90 -20.82 3.95
CA ARG A 117 -2.83 -21.45 4.76
C ARG A 117 -3.34 -22.61 5.62
N ASP A 118 -4.55 -23.10 5.39
CA ASP A 118 -5.22 -24.21 6.10
C ASP A 118 -5.33 -24.06 7.63
N ILE A 119 -5.19 -22.83 8.11
CA ILE A 119 -5.08 -22.55 9.54
C ILE A 119 -6.34 -21.91 10.12
N ILE A 120 -7.31 -21.54 9.27
CA ILE A 120 -8.74 -21.48 9.63
C ILE A 120 -9.58 -22.21 8.58
N MET A 121 -10.77 -22.67 8.95
CA MET A 121 -11.78 -23.21 8.04
C MET A 121 -13.12 -22.53 8.26
N PHE A 122 -13.84 -22.27 7.17
CA PHE A 122 -15.23 -21.86 7.23
C PHE A 122 -16.15 -23.06 7.37
N ARG A 123 -17.10 -22.98 8.29
CA ARG A 123 -18.14 -23.99 8.56
C ARG A 123 -19.51 -23.33 8.49
N ASN A 124 -20.57 -24.14 8.42
CA ASN A 124 -21.96 -23.69 8.36
C ASN A 124 -22.20 -22.63 7.27
N SER A 125 -21.88 -22.99 6.02
CA SER A 125 -22.00 -22.12 4.83
C SER A 125 -21.29 -20.77 4.94
N GLY A 126 -20.18 -20.69 5.71
CA GLY A 126 -19.41 -19.47 5.91
C GLY A 126 -19.80 -18.65 7.14
N ALA A 127 -20.87 -19.03 7.85
CA ALA A 127 -21.30 -18.33 9.06
C ALA A 127 -20.36 -18.54 10.25
N GLN A 128 -19.56 -19.61 10.25
CA GLN A 128 -18.66 -19.93 11.36
C GLN A 128 -17.21 -20.05 10.90
N VAL A 129 -16.29 -19.47 11.67
CA VAL A 129 -14.84 -19.58 11.48
C VAL A 129 -14.28 -20.51 12.55
N TYR A 130 -13.62 -21.57 12.12
CA TYR A 130 -12.98 -22.58 12.98
C TYR A 130 -11.46 -22.52 12.83
N ARG A 131 -10.71 -22.50 13.94
CA ARG A 131 -9.25 -22.57 13.94
C ARG A 131 -8.79 -24.02 13.81
N ASN A 132 -8.24 -24.37 12.65
CA ASN A 132 -7.70 -25.70 12.43
C ASN A 132 -6.36 -25.85 13.16
N GLY A 133 -6.12 -27.04 13.71
CA GLY A 133 -4.84 -27.44 14.29
C GLY A 133 -4.13 -28.35 13.29
N ALA A 134 -3.45 -27.73 12.33
CA ALA A 134 -2.47 -28.41 11.49
C ALA A 134 -1.10 -27.80 11.77
#